data_AF-A0A3D1MDN5-F1
#
_entry.id   AF-A0A3D1MDN5-F1
#
_cell.length_a   1.000
_cell.length_b   1.000
_cell.length_c   1.000
_cell.angle_alpha   90.00
_cell.angle_beta   90.00
_cell.angle_gamma   90.00
#
_symmetry.space_group_name_H-M   'P 1'
#
loop_
_entity.id
_entity.type
_entity.pdbx_description
1 polymer ?
#
loop_
_entity_poly.entity_id
_entity_poly.type
_entity_poly.pdbx_seq_one_letter_code
_entity_poly.pdbx_strand_id
1 'polypeptide(L)'
;MRYTIFTLLLTGTILLQPAIAQESVVETNDYKISYELQDCHDIVNGMHRSYALVTFENKTNEEVTIFFDLEKYRNGVCRSCNNEDNGLHHSIILSSLETITGTCETSEPFLRVFNKHLDLDNHSTLTDLKFTNIELK
;
A
#
# COMPACT_ATOMS: atom_id res chain seq x y z
N MET A 1 51.64 22.96 -38.64
CA MET A 1 50.90 21.92 -37.91
C MET A 1 49.72 22.57 -37.19
N ARG A 2 48.50 22.37 -37.69
CA ARG A 2 47.25 22.84 -37.05
C ARG A 2 46.54 21.60 -36.51
N TYR A 3 46.35 21.52 -35.19
CA TYR A 3 45.58 20.47 -34.54
C TYR A 3 44.19 21.00 -34.24
N THR A 4 43.18 20.41 -34.89
CA THR A 4 41.77 20.71 -34.65
C THR A 4 41.28 19.80 -33.52
N ILE A 5 40.95 20.37 -32.36
CA ILE A 5 40.40 19.64 -31.21
C ILE A 5 38.88 19.58 -31.38
N PHE A 6 38.36 18.36 -31.54
CA PHE A 6 36.93 18.05 -31.61
C PHE A 6 36.44 17.69 -30.20
N THR A 7 35.80 18.64 -29.51
CA THR A 7 35.13 18.39 -28.23
C THR A 7 33.76 17.76 -28.48
N LEU A 8 33.64 16.48 -28.14
CA LEU A 8 32.39 15.72 -28.19
C LEU A 8 31.56 16.07 -26.93
N LEU A 9 30.48 16.84 -27.11
CA LEU A 9 29.49 17.11 -26.06
C LEU A 9 28.59 15.89 -25.90
N LEU A 10 28.82 15.10 -24.86
CA LEU A 10 27.92 14.03 -24.44
C LEU A 10 26.69 14.67 -23.75
N THR A 11 25.60 14.82 -24.48
CA THR A 11 24.31 15.19 -23.89
C THR A 11 23.70 13.96 -23.23
N GLY A 12 23.81 13.88 -21.90
CA GLY A 12 23.14 12.83 -21.11
C GLY A 12 21.63 13.05 -21.10
N THR A 13 20.89 12.15 -21.73
CA THR A 13 19.43 12.09 -21.61
C THR A 13 19.07 11.50 -20.25
N ILE A 14 18.53 12.32 -19.35
CA ILE A 14 17.94 11.86 -18.09
C ILE A 14 16.60 11.20 -18.46
N LEU A 15 16.54 9.87 -18.40
CA LEU A 15 15.27 9.14 -18.47
C LEU A 15 14.54 9.37 -17.15
N LEU A 16 13.47 10.17 -17.17
CA LEU A 16 12.47 10.16 -16.09
C LEU A 16 11.82 8.78 -16.10
N GLN A 17 12.13 7.96 -15.09
CA GLN A 17 11.33 6.77 -14.82
C GLN A 17 9.94 7.22 -14.35
N PRO A 18 8.85 6.64 -14.88
CA PRO A 18 7.53 6.86 -14.33
C PRO A 18 7.54 6.38 -12.87
N ALA A 19 7.03 7.21 -11.96
CA ALA A 19 6.80 6.82 -10.58
C ALA A 19 5.77 5.69 -10.58
N ILE A 20 6.24 4.44 -10.47
CA ILE A 20 5.38 3.29 -10.21
C ILE A 20 4.70 3.57 -8.87
N ALA A 21 3.38 3.35 -8.82
CA ALA A 21 2.57 3.54 -7.63
C ALA A 21 3.27 2.86 -6.45
N GLN A 22 3.59 3.65 -5.42
CA GLN A 22 4.41 3.22 -4.30
C GLN A 22 3.64 2.17 -3.50
N GLU A 23 4.06 0.91 -3.61
CA GLU A 23 3.73 -0.15 -2.67
C GLU A 23 4.43 0.22 -1.35
N SER A 24 3.68 0.35 -0.24
CA SER A 24 4.32 0.33 1.07
C SER A 24 4.50 -1.13 1.47
N VAL A 25 5.74 -1.48 1.77
CA VAL A 25 6.14 -2.82 2.18
C VAL A 25 6.84 -2.71 3.52
N VAL A 26 6.34 -3.42 4.52
CA VAL A 26 7.05 -3.69 5.76
C VAL A 26 7.44 -5.16 5.72
N GLU A 27 8.74 -5.44 5.79
CA GLU A 27 9.25 -6.80 5.66
C GLU A 27 10.29 -7.09 6.73
N THR A 28 10.11 -8.22 7.40
CA THR A 28 11.06 -8.79 8.35
C THR A 28 11.34 -10.24 7.96
N ASN A 29 12.12 -10.94 8.80
CA ASN A 29 12.32 -12.38 8.64
C ASN A 29 11.05 -13.19 8.97
N ASP A 30 10.18 -12.65 9.82
CA ASP A 30 9.05 -13.39 10.41
C ASP A 30 7.73 -13.09 9.70
N TYR A 31 7.59 -11.90 9.12
CA TYR A 31 6.38 -11.50 8.40
C TYR A 31 6.66 -10.49 7.30
N LYS A 32 5.68 -10.34 6.41
CA LYS A 32 5.62 -9.26 5.42
C LYS A 32 4.21 -8.69 5.34
N ILE A 33 4.13 -7.37 5.25
CA ILE A 33 2.91 -6.63 4.97
C ILE A 33 3.17 -5.80 3.72
N SER A 34 2.32 -5.93 2.72
CA SER A 34 2.39 -5.14 1.49
C SER A 34 0.99 -4.72 1.05
N TYR A 35 0.89 -3.75 0.14
CA TYR A 35 -0.39 -3.50 -0.53
C TYR A 35 -0.19 -3.14 -2.00
N GLU A 36 -1.22 -3.37 -2.79
CA GLU A 36 -1.33 -2.90 -4.16
C GLU A 36 -2.64 -2.12 -4.37
N LEU A 37 -2.64 -1.19 -5.33
CA LEU A 37 -3.86 -0.49 -5.72
C LEU A 37 -4.59 -1.30 -6.81
N GLN A 38 -5.84 -1.64 -6.55
CA GLN A 38 -6.70 -2.36 -7.50
C GLN A 38 -8.03 -1.64 -7.71
N ASP A 39 -8.48 -1.61 -8.96
CA ASP A 39 -9.79 -1.13 -9.33
C ASP A 39 -10.84 -2.25 -9.18
N CYS A 40 -11.93 -1.93 -8.50
CA CYS A 40 -13.03 -2.82 -8.20
C CYS A 40 -14.33 -2.24 -8.78
N HIS A 41 -15.12 -3.12 -9.40
CA HIS A 41 -16.35 -2.75 -10.09
C HIS A 41 -17.50 -3.63 -9.60
N ASP A 42 -18.34 -3.05 -8.76
CA ASP A 42 -19.62 -3.64 -8.38
C ASP A 42 -20.68 -3.18 -9.38
N ILE A 43 -20.81 -3.96 -10.45
CA ILE A 43 -21.73 -3.67 -11.56
C ILE A 43 -23.19 -3.70 -11.09
N VAL A 44 -23.52 -4.53 -10.09
CA VAL A 44 -24.89 -4.68 -9.59
C VAL A 44 -25.33 -3.42 -8.85
N ASN A 45 -24.44 -2.82 -8.06
CA ASN A 45 -24.72 -1.60 -7.31
C ASN A 45 -24.24 -0.32 -8.00
N GLY A 46 -23.66 -0.42 -9.20
CA GLY A 46 -23.11 0.71 -9.95
C GLY A 46 -21.97 1.43 -9.24
N MET A 47 -21.14 0.70 -8.46
CA MET A 47 -20.02 1.30 -7.74
C MET A 47 -18.69 0.98 -8.42
N HIS A 48 -17.95 2.02 -8.81
CA HIS A 48 -16.60 1.88 -9.38
C HIS A 48 -15.59 2.57 -8.46
N ARG A 49 -14.73 1.77 -7.81
CA ARG A 49 -13.82 2.27 -6.76
C ARG A 49 -12.45 1.62 -6.87
N SER A 50 -11.42 2.41 -6.58
CA SER A 50 -10.07 1.90 -6.37
C SER A 50 -9.85 1.66 -4.88
N TYR A 51 -9.18 0.57 -4.54
CA TYR A 51 -8.82 0.20 -3.18
C TYR A 51 -7.32 -0.14 -3.11
N ALA A 52 -6.71 0.10 -1.96
CA ALA A 52 -5.48 -0.57 -1.58
C ALA A 52 -5.84 -1.93 -0.96
N LEU A 53 -5.43 -3.01 -1.62
CA LEU A 53 -5.60 -4.37 -1.16
C LEU A 53 -4.34 -4.81 -0.44
N VAL A 54 -4.47 -5.14 0.83
CA VAL A 54 -3.33 -5.45 1.71
C VAL A 54 -3.11 -6.95 1.77
N THR A 55 -1.84 -7.34 1.69
CA THR A 55 -1.37 -8.71 1.86
C THR A 55 -0.58 -8.82 3.15
N PHE A 56 -0.94 -9.80 3.96
CA PHE A 56 -0.17 -10.24 5.13
C PHE A 56 0.38 -11.64 4.86
N GLU A 57 1.68 -11.82 5.09
CA GLU A 57 2.40 -13.08 4.93
C GLU A 57 3.10 -13.42 6.24
N ASN A 58 2.78 -14.59 6.79
CA ASN A 58 3.56 -15.22 7.85
C ASN A 58 4.70 -16.02 7.20
N LYS A 59 5.94 -15.76 7.62
CA LYS A 59 7.15 -16.45 7.12
C LYS A 59 7.69 -17.48 8.11
N THR A 60 7.05 -17.61 9.27
CA THR A 60 7.42 -18.58 10.30
C THR A 60 6.72 -19.92 10.07
N ASN A 61 7.24 -20.96 10.72
CA ASN A 61 6.63 -22.29 10.69
C ASN A 61 5.56 -22.48 11.80
N GLU A 62 5.18 -21.41 12.49
CA GLU A 62 4.23 -21.43 13.60
C GLU A 62 3.03 -20.52 13.30
N GLU A 63 1.91 -20.70 13.98
CA GLU A 63 0.82 -19.73 13.95
C GLU A 63 1.28 -18.45 14.65
N VAL A 64 0.96 -17.29 14.05
CA VAL A 64 1.30 -15.99 14.62
C VAL A 64 0.09 -15.09 14.65
N THR A 65 0.02 -14.22 15.65
CA THR A 65 -0.89 -13.08 15.67
C THR A 65 -0.09 -11.80 15.44
N ILE A 66 -0.40 -11.10 14.35
CA ILE A 66 0.17 -9.77 14.06
C ILE A 66 -0.78 -8.72 14.61
N PHE A 67 -0.32 -7.93 15.58
CA PHE A 67 -0.99 -6.70 16.04
C PHE A 67 -0.35 -5.51 15.35
N PHE A 68 -1.14 -4.53 14.91
CA PHE A 68 -0.62 -3.37 14.20
C PHE A 68 -1.59 -2.19 14.21
N ASP A 69 -1.04 -1.02 13.93
CA ASP A 69 -1.78 0.22 13.70
C ASP A 69 -1.79 0.57 12.21
N LEU A 70 -2.96 0.93 11.68
CA LEU A 70 -3.13 1.32 10.28
C LEU A 70 -3.39 2.83 10.13
N GLU A 71 -2.33 3.56 9.78
CA GLU A 71 -2.39 4.98 9.49
C GLU A 71 -2.75 5.25 8.03
N LYS A 72 -3.84 5.99 7.81
CA LYS A 72 -4.36 6.35 6.48
C LYS A 72 -4.08 7.82 6.21
N TYR A 73 -3.26 8.11 5.22
CA TYR A 73 -2.98 9.48 4.79
C TYR A 73 -3.82 9.81 3.57
N ARG A 74 -4.58 10.90 3.65
CA ARG A 74 -5.34 11.41 2.52
C ARG A 74 -4.92 12.82 2.16
N ASN A 75 -4.56 13.01 0.90
CA ASN A 75 -3.95 14.25 0.40
C ASN A 75 -2.73 14.68 1.28
N GLY A 76 -1.91 13.72 1.71
CA GLY A 76 -0.75 13.95 2.57
C GLY A 76 -1.05 14.18 4.06
N VAL A 77 -2.32 14.25 4.46
CA VAL A 77 -2.73 14.48 5.86
C VAL A 77 -3.15 13.16 6.50
N CYS A 78 -2.56 12.81 7.63
CA CYS A 78 -2.99 11.62 8.36
C CYS A 78 -4.41 11.80 8.92
N ARG A 79 -5.28 10.82 8.63
CA ARG A 79 -6.69 10.83 9.06
C ARG A 79 -6.97 9.87 10.22
N SER A 80 -6.09 8.91 10.50
CA SER A 80 -6.27 7.95 11.61
C SER A 80 -5.21 8.01 12.72
N CYS A 81 -4.11 8.76 12.58
CA CYS A 81 -2.96 8.73 13.50
C CYS A 81 -3.24 9.07 14.98
N ASN A 82 -4.36 9.73 15.31
CA ASN A 82 -4.66 10.19 16.67
C ASN A 82 -6.04 9.70 17.16
N ASN A 83 -6.55 8.61 16.59
CA ASN A 83 -7.92 8.18 16.84
C ASN A 83 -7.93 6.75 17.41
N GLU A 84 -7.67 6.65 18.72
CA GLU A 84 -7.63 5.38 19.46
C GLU A 84 -8.96 4.60 19.35
N ASP A 85 -10.09 5.30 19.14
CA ASP A 85 -11.43 4.70 19.14
C ASP A 85 -11.95 4.23 17.75
N ASN A 86 -11.25 4.46 16.64
CA ASN A 86 -11.83 4.29 15.28
C ASN A 86 -10.97 3.51 14.27
N GLY A 87 -10.65 2.24 14.59
CA GLY A 87 -10.04 1.33 13.62
C GLY A 87 -8.64 1.78 13.18
N LEU A 88 -7.86 2.25 14.15
CA LEU A 88 -6.41 2.35 14.05
C LEU A 88 -5.79 1.00 14.39
N HIS A 89 -6.18 0.41 15.52
CA HIS A 89 -5.64 -0.85 16.03
C HIS A 89 -6.33 -2.06 15.40
N HIS A 90 -5.53 -3.00 14.92
CA HIS A 90 -5.99 -4.22 14.26
C HIS A 90 -5.15 -5.43 14.69
N SER A 91 -5.73 -6.61 14.47
CA SER A 91 -4.99 -7.85 14.53
C SER A 91 -5.44 -8.82 13.45
N ILE A 92 -4.52 -9.69 13.03
CA ILE A 92 -4.79 -10.82 12.14
C ILE A 92 -4.03 -12.05 12.65
N ILE A 93 -4.71 -13.19 12.63
CA ILE A 93 -4.10 -14.49 12.93
C ILE A 93 -3.74 -15.15 11.61
N LEU A 94 -2.51 -15.63 11.50
CA LEU A 94 -2.00 -16.32 10.33
C LEU A 94 -1.45 -17.67 10.75
N SER A 95 -1.91 -18.71 10.08
CA SER A 95 -1.35 -20.05 10.17
C SER A 95 0.11 -20.04 9.72
N SER A 96 0.84 -21.10 10.05
CA SER A 96 2.21 -21.35 9.56
C SER A 96 2.31 -21.15 8.05
N LEU A 97 3.25 -20.30 7.62
CA LEU A 97 3.50 -19.97 6.22
C LEU A 97 2.29 -19.42 5.43
N GLU A 98 1.25 -18.95 6.13
CA GLU A 98 0.02 -18.46 5.49
C GLU A 98 0.20 -17.07 4.88
N THR A 99 -0.47 -16.86 3.74
CA THR A 99 -0.62 -15.54 3.14
C THR A 99 -2.11 -15.23 2.99
N ILE A 100 -2.56 -14.10 3.55
CA ILE A 100 -3.91 -13.57 3.39
C ILE A 100 -3.83 -12.27 2.60
N THR A 101 -4.58 -12.18 1.51
CA THR A 101 -4.66 -10.99 0.65
C THR A 101 -6.09 -10.46 0.62
N GLY A 102 -6.24 -9.16 0.79
CA GLY A 102 -7.50 -8.48 0.56
C GLY A 102 -7.97 -8.61 -0.89
N THR A 103 -9.28 -8.58 -1.07
CA THR A 103 -9.94 -8.66 -2.38
C THR A 103 -10.96 -7.53 -2.50
N CYS A 104 -11.54 -7.34 -3.69
CA CYS A 104 -12.65 -6.42 -3.89
C CYS A 104 -13.87 -6.74 -3.01
N GLU A 105 -14.02 -7.98 -2.54
CA GLU A 105 -15.16 -8.45 -1.73
C GLU A 105 -14.86 -8.53 -0.23
N THR A 106 -13.59 -8.38 0.16
CA THR A 106 -13.15 -8.53 1.55
C THR A 106 -13.83 -7.52 2.47
N SER A 107 -14.37 -8.00 3.59
CA SER A 107 -15.16 -7.18 4.51
C SER A 107 -14.29 -6.45 5.54
N GLU A 108 -13.11 -7.00 5.81
CA GLU A 108 -12.12 -6.52 6.76
C GLU A 108 -11.53 -5.19 6.25
N PRO A 109 -11.73 -4.07 6.97
CA PRO A 109 -11.36 -2.74 6.49
C PRO A 109 -9.84 -2.52 6.42
N PHE A 110 -9.05 -3.34 7.11
CA PHE A 110 -7.59 -3.30 7.05
C PHE A 110 -7.01 -4.12 5.89
N LEU A 111 -7.79 -5.05 5.31
CA LEU A 111 -7.41 -5.78 4.10
C LEU A 111 -7.84 -5.06 2.81
N ARG A 112 -8.90 -4.24 2.88
CA ARG A 112 -9.41 -3.45 1.75
C ARG A 112 -9.59 -1.99 2.16
N VAL A 113 -8.60 -1.15 1.87
CA VAL A 113 -8.63 0.27 2.22
C VAL A 113 -9.06 1.12 1.03
N PHE A 114 -10.14 1.90 1.18
CA PHE A 114 -10.64 2.75 0.10
C PHE A 114 -9.60 3.78 -0.38
N ASN A 115 -9.29 3.79 -1.67
CA ASN A 115 -8.43 4.79 -2.28
C ASN A 115 -9.25 5.98 -2.79
N LYS A 116 -10.06 5.74 -3.83
CA LYS A 116 -10.82 6.77 -4.55
C LYS A 116 -12.00 6.18 -5.34
N HIS A 117 -12.95 7.01 -5.72
CA HIS A 117 -13.94 6.67 -6.76
C HIS A 117 -13.30 6.73 -8.15
N LEU A 118 -13.76 5.89 -9.08
CA LEU A 118 -13.24 5.86 -10.45
C LEU A 118 -14.08 6.69 -11.42
N ASP A 119 -15.34 6.91 -11.07
CA ASP A 119 -16.40 7.51 -11.87
C ASP A 119 -16.96 8.81 -11.27
N LEU A 120 -16.40 9.26 -10.15
CA LEU A 120 -16.79 10.49 -9.45
C LEU A 120 -15.56 11.39 -9.21
N ASP A 121 -15.82 12.69 -9.05
CA ASP A 121 -14.80 13.63 -8.62
C ASP A 121 -14.30 13.27 -7.22
N ASN A 122 -12.97 13.22 -7.07
CA ASN A 122 -12.34 12.87 -5.80
C ASN A 122 -11.77 14.11 -5.12
N HIS A 123 -12.44 14.55 -4.06
CA HIS A 123 -11.91 15.62 -3.20
C HIS A 123 -10.83 15.13 -2.22
N SER A 124 -10.68 13.81 -2.08
CA SER A 124 -9.75 13.18 -1.14
C SER A 124 -9.30 11.82 -1.68
N THR A 125 -8.00 11.64 -1.83
CA THR A 125 -7.40 10.38 -2.32
C THR A 125 -6.46 9.82 -1.28
N LEU A 126 -6.34 8.50 -1.23
CA LEU A 126 -5.35 7.84 -0.38
C LEU A 126 -3.96 8.11 -0.98
N THR A 127 -3.11 8.75 -0.20
CA THR A 127 -1.75 9.08 -0.62
C THR A 127 -0.70 8.18 0.01
N ASP A 128 -0.99 7.60 1.18
CA ASP A 128 -0.09 6.69 1.87
C ASP A 128 -0.85 5.79 2.86
N LEU A 129 -0.32 4.59 3.08
CA LEU A 129 -0.71 3.66 4.13
C LEU A 129 0.52 3.24 4.91
N LYS A 130 0.50 3.49 6.21
CA LYS A 130 1.57 3.06 7.11
C LYS A 130 1.05 2.05 8.11
N PHE A 131 1.85 1.01 8.30
CA PHE A 131 1.69 0.02 9.34
C PHE A 131 2.69 0.35 10.44
N THR A 132 2.18 0.68 11.62
CA THR A 132 2.99 1.11 12.77
C THR A 132 2.70 0.23 13.99
N ASN A 133 3.51 0.33 15.04
CA ASN A 133 3.33 -0.39 16.30
C ASN A 133 3.11 -1.91 16.10
N ILE A 134 3.89 -2.51 15.19
CA ILE A 134 3.71 -3.91 14.82
C ILE A 134 4.32 -4.82 15.90
N GLU A 135 3.49 -5.70 16.45
CA GLU A 135 3.89 -6.70 17.43
C GLU A 135 3.50 -8.10 16.95
N LEU A 136 4.42 -9.05 17.07
CA LEU A 136 4.18 -10.47 16.78
C LEU A 136 4.01 -11.22 18.10
N LYS A 137 2.95 -12.04 18.21
CA LYS A 137 2.72 -12.93 19.35
C LYS A 137 2.41 -14.34 18.91
#